data_AF-A0A832I188-F1
#
_entry.id   AF-A0A832I188-F1
#
_cell.length_a   1.000
_cell.length_b   1.000
_cell.length_c   1.000
_cell.angle_alpha   90.00
_cell.angle_beta   90.00
_cell.angle_gamma   90.00
#
_symmetry.space_group_name_H-M   'P 1'
#
loop_
_entity.id
_entity.type
_entity.pdbx_description
1 polymer ?
#
loop_
_entity_poly.entity_id
_entity_poly.type
_entity_poly.pdbx_seq_one_letter_code
_entity_poly.pdbx_strand_id
1 'polypeptide(L)'
;MNTKLIIKTLVLIVILLFLVMMGMENRSQVEFTLSHVFPKKALKLPAALMYYAFFAIGLFTGTLLTAGSKRGSSGSNKTNRVDR
;
A
#
# COMPACT_ATOMS: atom_id res chain seq x y z
N MET A 1 -1.89 -19.52 -12.38
CA MET A 1 -2.01 -18.30 -11.54
C MET A 1 -2.46 -17.15 -12.43
N ASN A 2 -3.23 -16.19 -11.90
CA ASN A 2 -3.74 -15.08 -12.69
C ASN A 2 -2.59 -14.12 -13.06
N THR A 3 -2.26 -13.98 -14.35
CA THR A 3 -1.17 -13.12 -14.85
C THR A 3 -1.27 -11.68 -14.33
N LYS A 4 -2.50 -11.18 -14.16
CA LYS A 4 -2.77 -9.86 -13.59
C LYS A 4 -2.26 -9.73 -12.14
N LEU A 5 -2.30 -10.82 -11.38
CA LEU A 5 -1.85 -10.87 -10.00
C LEU A 5 -0.31 -10.91 -9.96
N ILE A 6 0.32 -11.69 -10.84
CA ILE A 6 1.78 -11.74 -11.00
C ILE A 6 2.35 -10.35 -11.32
N ILE A 7 1.74 -9.63 -12.27
CA ILE A 7 2.18 -8.28 -12.64
C ILE A 7 2.08 -7.31 -11.45
N LYS A 8 0.98 -7.35 -10.69
CA LYS A 8 0.83 -6.53 -9.48
C LYS A 8 1.88 -6.83 -8.43
N THR A 9 2.15 -8.13 -8.20
CA THR A 9 3.19 -8.56 -7.28
C THR A 9 4.58 -8.15 -7.76
N LEU A 10 4.86 -8.22 -9.06
CA LEU A 10 6.13 -7.76 -9.63
C LEU A 10 6.34 -6.26 -9.40
N VAL A 11 5.32 -5.44 -9.68
CA VAL A 11 5.36 -3.99 -9.42
C VAL A 11 5.62 -3.70 -7.94
N LEU A 12 4.95 -4.43 -7.04
CA LEU A 12 5.17 -4.31 -5.60
C LEU A 12 6.63 -4.63 -5.23
N ILE A 13 7.18 -5.74 -5.75
CA ILE A 13 8.55 -6.17 -5.49
C ILE A 13 9.56 -5.12 -5.99
N VAL A 14 9.36 -4.57 -7.19
CA VAL A 14 10.24 -3.53 -7.74
C VAL A 14 10.25 -2.31 -6.82
N ILE A 15 9.08 -1.86 -6.35
CA ILE A 15 8.99 -0.74 -5.41
C ILE A 15 9.74 -1.06 -4.10
N LEU A 16 9.53 -2.25 -3.53
CA LEU A 16 10.27 -2.67 -2.32
C LEU A 16 11.78 -2.68 -2.56
N LEU A 17 12.24 -3.16 -3.71
CA LEU A 17 13.65 -3.21 -4.06
C LEU A 17 14.26 -1.80 -4.13
N PHE A 18 13.53 -0.83 -4.70
CA PHE A 18 13.94 0.57 -4.66
C PHE A 18 14.04 1.10 -3.22
N LEU A 19 13.10 0.75 -2.34
CA LEU A 19 13.19 1.14 -0.92
C LEU A 19 14.41 0.50 -0.22
N VAL A 20 14.73 -0.77 -0.51
CA VAL A 20 15.93 -1.45 0.03
C VAL A 20 17.19 -0.72 -0.44
N MET A 21 17.32 -0.50 -1.75
CA MET A 21 18.49 0.19 -2.31
C MET A 21 18.63 1.60 -1.75
N MET A 22 17.51 2.33 -1.64
CA MET A 22 17.50 3.64 -1.02
C MET A 22 18.03 3.57 0.43
N GLY A 23 17.62 2.55 1.20
CA GLY A 23 18.10 2.41 2.57
C GLY A 23 19.55 1.98 2.71
N MET A 24 20.06 1.19 1.76
CA MET A 24 21.46 0.76 1.75
C MET A 24 22.40 1.91 1.39
N GLU A 25 22.05 2.68 0.35
CA GLU A 25 22.88 3.73 -0.24
C GLU A 25 22.67 5.11 0.39
N ASN A 26 21.47 5.41 0.92
CA ASN A 26 21.11 6.71 1.47
C ASN A 26 20.85 6.62 2.98
N ARG A 27 21.94 6.45 3.74
CA ARG A 27 21.93 6.37 5.22
C ARG A 27 21.87 7.73 5.92
N SER A 28 21.76 8.82 5.15
CA SER A 28 21.63 10.16 5.70
C SER A 28 20.40 10.25 6.61
N GLN A 29 20.59 10.88 7.77
CA GLN A 29 19.48 11.21 8.65
C GLN A 29 18.66 12.33 8.02
N VAL A 30 17.36 12.13 7.95
CA VAL A 30 16.42 13.14 7.47
C VAL A 30 15.67 13.65 8.68
N GLU A 31 15.52 14.97 8.75
CA GLU A 31 14.74 15.61 9.78
C GLU A 31 13.27 15.62 9.37
N PHE A 32 12.44 14.92 10.13
CA PHE A 32 11.01 14.86 9.90
C PHE A 32 10.28 15.66 10.97
N THR A 33 9.62 16.72 10.52
CA THR A 33 8.83 17.61 11.37
C THR A 33 7.36 17.45 11.05
N LEU A 34 6.58 17.02 12.03
CA LEU A 34 5.13 17.03 11.93
C LEU A 34 4.58 17.76 13.16
N SER A 35 4.43 19.09 13.07
CA SER A 35 4.14 19.95 14.23
C SER A 35 2.91 19.51 15.03
N HIS A 36 1.91 18.92 14.38
CA HIS A 36 0.67 18.47 15.02
C HIS A 36 0.77 17.08 15.69
N VAL A 37 1.74 16.25 15.27
CA VAL A 37 1.89 14.86 15.77
C VAL A 37 3.14 14.71 16.66
N PHE A 38 4.20 15.48 16.37
CA PHE A 38 5.46 15.53 17.11
C PHE A 38 5.75 16.96 17.60
N PRO A 39 5.02 17.45 18.62
CA PRO A 39 5.06 18.85 19.03
C PRO A 39 6.35 19.29 19.75
N LYS A 40 7.23 18.36 20.14
CA LYS A 40 8.39 18.69 20.99
C LYS A 40 9.76 18.50 20.34
N LYS A 41 9.91 17.67 19.30
CA LYS A 41 11.20 17.45 18.61
C LYS A 41 10.97 16.94 17.18
N ALA A 42 11.79 17.42 16.26
CA ALA A 42 11.90 16.82 14.95
C ALA A 42 12.52 15.41 15.08
N LEU A 43 11.93 14.44 14.39
CA LEU A 43 12.45 13.08 14.39
C LEU A 43 13.60 13.00 13.40
N LYS A 44 14.81 12.73 13.90
CA LYS A 44 15.98 12.43 13.08
C LYS A 44 16.10 10.92 12.92
N LEU A 45 15.63 10.42 11.79
CA LEU A 45 15.67 9.01 11.43
C LEU A 45 16.33 8.86 10.06
N PRO A 46 17.02 7.75 9.78
CA PRO A 46 17.46 7.41 8.43
C PRO A 46 16.31 7.52 7.43
N ALA A 47 16.56 8.14 6.27
CA ALA A 47 15.59 8.31 5.19
C ALA A 47 14.81 7.02 4.90
N ALA A 48 15.55 5.91 4.85
CA ALA A 48 15.04 4.56 4.65
C ALA A 48 13.84 4.21 5.54
N LEU A 49 13.95 4.46 6.85
CA LEU A 49 12.95 4.08 7.83
C LEU A 49 11.66 4.88 7.65
N MET A 50 11.77 6.16 7.28
CA MET A 50 10.63 7.02 6.96
C MET A 50 9.87 6.49 5.74
N TYR A 51 10.56 6.24 4.63
CA TYR A 51 9.92 5.76 3.41
C TYR A 51 9.31 4.37 3.59
N TYR A 52 9.98 3.48 4.32
CA TYR A 52 9.42 2.17 4.67
C TYR A 52 8.16 2.27 5.51
N ALA A 53 8.14 3.14 6.53
CA ALA A 53 6.98 3.31 7.40
C ALA A 53 5.77 3.83 6.62
N PHE A 54 5.94 4.88 5.81
CA PHE A 54 4.85 5.42 5.00
C PHE A 54 4.36 4.43 3.93
N PHE A 55 5.29 3.73 3.28
CA PHE A 55 4.92 2.70 2.31
C PHE A 55 4.14 1.56 2.96
N ALA A 56 4.58 1.06 4.12
CA ALA A 56 3.88 0.00 4.85
C ALA A 56 2.47 0.41 5.26
N ILE A 57 2.30 1.63 5.79
CA ILE A 57 0.98 2.19 6.14
C ILE A 57 0.10 2.30 4.89
N GLY A 58 0.61 2.88 3.81
CA GLY A 58 -0.13 3.04 2.56
C GLY A 58 -0.53 1.71 1.94
N LEU A 59 0.38 0.73 1.92
CA LEU A 59 0.11 -0.63 1.44
C LEU A 59 -0.94 -1.31 2.30
N PHE A 60 -0.81 -1.25 3.63
CA PHE A 60 -1.76 -1.83 4.56
C PHE A 60 -3.16 -1.24 4.39
N THR A 61 -3.29 0.09 4.37
CA THR A 61 -4.55 0.78 4.11
C THR A 61 -5.13 0.39 2.74
N GLY A 62 -4.32 0.41 1.68
CA GLY A 62 -4.75 0.02 0.34
C GLY A 62 -5.24 -1.43 0.27
N THR A 63 -4.55 -2.36 0.94
CA THR A 63 -4.98 -3.75 1.04
C THR A 63 -6.28 -3.89 1.81
N LEU A 64 -6.46 -3.17 2.92
CA LEU A 64 -7.67 -3.21 3.73
C LEU A 64 -8.88 -2.69 2.95
N LEU A 65 -8.72 -1.56 2.24
CA LEU A 65 -9.77 -0.99 1.40
C LEU A 65 -10.12 -1.91 0.22
N THR A 66 -9.12 -2.51 -0.42
CA THR A 66 -9.32 -3.40 -1.57
C THR A 66 -9.94 -4.74 -1.13
N ALA A 67 -9.47 -5.33 -0.04
CA ALA A 67 -9.98 -6.60 0.49
C ALA A 67 -11.38 -6.45 1.11
N GLY A 68 -11.69 -5.30 1.73
CA GLY A 68 -13.00 -4.98 2.31
C GLY A 68 -14.06 -4.59 1.28
N SER A 69 -13.67 -4.24 0.05
CA SER A 69 -14.58 -3.86 -1.04
C SER A 69 -15.29 -5.06 -1.71
N LYS A 70 -15.87 -5.98 -0.94
CA LYS A 70 -16.94 -6.85 -1.42
C LYS A 70 -18.25 -6.05 -1.46
N ARG A 71 -18.36 -5.08 -2.37
CA ARG A 71 -19.64 -4.41 -2.66
C ARG A 71 -20.05 -4.74 -4.09
N GLY A 72 -21.06 -5.60 -4.19
CA GLY A 72 -21.95 -5.69 -5.34
C GLY A 72 -21.54 -6.65 -6.46
N SER A 73 -21.70 -7.96 -6.25
CA SER A 73 -22.15 -8.82 -7.34
C SER A 73 -23.64 -8.51 -7.58
N SER A 74 -23.92 -7.39 -8.24
CA SER A 74 -25.26 -7.04 -8.69
C SER A 74 -25.61 -7.87 -9.92
N GLY A 75 -26.71 -8.64 -9.79
CA GLY A 75 -27.67 -8.82 -10.87
C GLY A 75 -27.26 -9.72 -12.04
N SER A 76 -27.36 -11.03 -11.86
CA SER A 76 -27.97 -11.87 -12.90
C SER A 76 -28.85 -12.91 -12.22
N ASN A 77 -29.87 -12.43 -11.51
CA ASN A 77 -31.04 -13.26 -11.24
C ASN A 77 -31.79 -13.40 -12.58
N LYS A 78 -31.35 -14.35 -13.40
CA LYS A 78 -32.10 -14.79 -14.57
C LYS A 78 -33.27 -15.63 -14.03
N THR A 79 -34.28 -14.96 -13.49
CA THR A 79 -35.59 -15.53 -13.23
C THR A 79 -36.14 -15.95 -14.59
N ASN A 80 -35.93 -17.22 -14.92
CA ASN A 80 -36.56 -17.84 -16.07
C ASN A 80 -38.05 -17.97 -15.71
N ARG A 81 -38.80 -16.92 -16.07
CA ARG A 81 -40.25 -16.90 -16.03
C ARG A 81 -40.74 -17.85 -17.11
N VAL A 82 -40.80 -19.13 -16.79
CA VAL A 82 -41.59 -20.11 -17.53
C VAL A 82 -43.04 -19.91 -17.07
N ASP A 83 -43.69 -18.90 -17.64
CA ASP A 83 -45.14 -18.74 -17.57
C ASP A 83 -45.74 -19.43 -18.81
N ARG A 84 -46.59 -20.42 -18.52
CA ARG A 84 -47.73 -20.93 -19.29
C ARG A 84 -47.50 -21.57 -20.66
#